data_AF-A0A352XGA0-F1
#
_entry.id   AF-A0A352XGA0-F1
#
_cell.length_a   1.000
_cell.length_b   1.000
_cell.length_c   1.000
_cell.angle_alpha   90.00
_cell.angle_beta   90.00
_cell.angle_gamma   90.00
#
_symmetry.space_group_name_H-M   'P 1'
#
loop_
_entity.id
_entity.type
_entity.pdbx_description
1 polymer ?
#
loop_
_entity_poly.entity_id
_entity_poly.type
_entity_poly.pdbx_seq_one_letter_code
_entity_poly.pdbx_strand_id
1 'polypeptide(L)'
;MQLPNSISTKLVPQDAISPSTVADLIAPFDPTPAFLVELLQATEAHKGDLYGVYPLLVENLDLLEANFIYVLRNWATLTLSIVSQEEAKRIADVLLDLAGIIWGLPEGDGDINLEIAIACCEIALQVYTCENHPNQWATVHQNLALAYSTRTHGNGVDNTRRAYAHYYQAQQIFTWQTFPQEWRLIPHISFI
;
A
#
# COMPACT_ATOMS: atom_id res chain seq x y z
N MET A 1 -46.66 -0.71 -41.31
CA MET A 1 -46.75 -0.58 -39.83
C MET A 1 -45.33 -0.49 -39.32
N GLN A 2 -44.77 0.73 -39.31
CA GLN A 2 -43.38 1.03 -38.91
C GLN A 2 -43.39 1.48 -37.44
N LEU A 3 -42.53 0.87 -36.62
CA LEU A 3 -42.20 1.35 -35.29
C LEU A 3 -41.23 2.56 -35.41
N PRO A 4 -41.36 3.59 -34.56
CA PRO A 4 -40.40 4.68 -34.54
C PRO A 4 -39.14 4.27 -33.78
N ASN A 5 -38.01 4.43 -34.46
CA ASN A 5 -36.66 4.38 -33.91
C ASN A 5 -36.34 5.64 -33.10
N SER A 6 -35.38 5.48 -32.18
CA SER A 6 -34.50 6.51 -31.58
C SER A 6 -34.88 6.99 -30.18
N ILE A 7 -34.60 6.16 -29.16
CA ILE A 7 -34.18 6.70 -27.86
C ILE A 7 -32.72 7.08 -28.02
N SER A 8 -32.49 8.40 -28.02
CA SER A 8 -31.17 9.01 -27.98
C SER A 8 -30.55 8.71 -26.60
N THR A 9 -29.66 7.74 -26.53
CA THR A 9 -28.75 7.57 -25.41
C THR A 9 -27.77 8.74 -25.44
N LYS A 10 -28.10 9.82 -24.72
CA LYS A 10 -27.12 10.83 -24.34
C LYS A 10 -26.01 10.09 -23.58
N LEU A 11 -24.86 9.97 -24.23
CA LEU A 11 -23.58 9.67 -23.62
C LEU A 11 -23.43 10.61 -22.41
N VAL A 12 -23.38 10.04 -21.20
CA VAL A 12 -22.80 10.72 -20.05
C VAL A 12 -21.29 10.78 -20.30
N PRO A 13 -20.61 11.93 -20.11
CA PRO A 13 -19.18 12.03 -20.36
C PRO A 13 -18.40 11.09 -19.44
N GLN A 14 -17.44 10.36 -20.01
CA GLN A 14 -16.41 9.62 -19.27
C GLN A 14 -15.40 10.60 -18.67
N ASP A 15 -15.83 11.42 -17.73
CA ASP A 15 -14.89 12.06 -16.82
C ASP A 15 -14.62 11.04 -15.72
N ALA A 16 -13.46 10.38 -15.81
CA ALA A 16 -12.97 9.49 -14.77
C ALA A 16 -13.01 10.25 -13.43
N ILE A 17 -13.69 9.69 -12.45
CA ILE A 17 -13.76 10.25 -11.10
C ILE A 17 -12.32 10.28 -10.58
N SER A 18 -11.73 11.46 -10.51
CA SER A 18 -10.36 11.61 -10.04
C SER A 18 -10.30 11.28 -8.53
N PRO A 19 -9.18 10.72 -8.02
CA PRO A 19 -9.05 10.37 -6.60
C PRO A 19 -9.37 11.53 -5.64
N SER A 20 -9.17 12.78 -6.07
CA SER A 20 -9.54 13.99 -5.32
C SER A 20 -11.05 14.20 -5.22
N THR A 21 -11.83 13.90 -6.26
CA THR A 21 -13.29 14.08 -6.29
C THR A 21 -14.01 13.17 -5.29
N VAL A 22 -13.44 12.01 -4.98
CA VAL A 22 -14.01 11.08 -3.97
C VAL A 22 -13.79 11.60 -2.55
N ALA A 23 -12.65 12.26 -2.29
CA ALA A 23 -12.34 12.83 -0.98
C ALA A 23 -13.27 14.01 -0.63
N ASP A 24 -13.61 14.87 -1.61
CA ASP A 24 -14.46 16.05 -1.41
C ASP A 24 -15.90 15.72 -0.97
N LEU A 25 -16.41 14.52 -1.28
CA LEU A 25 -17.76 14.08 -0.91
C LEU A 25 -17.91 13.68 0.56
N ILE A 26 -16.81 13.51 1.31
CA ILE A 26 -16.78 12.94 2.68
C ILE A 26 -16.41 14.03 3.72
N ALA A 27 -16.10 15.25 3.26
CA ALA A 27 -15.25 16.21 3.96
C ALA A 27 -15.80 17.06 5.14
N PRO A 28 -17.07 17.07 5.62
CA PRO A 28 -17.38 17.97 6.74
C PRO A 28 -16.98 17.46 8.13
N PHE A 29 -16.63 16.17 8.31
CA PHE A 29 -16.46 15.57 9.65
C PHE A 29 -15.23 14.65 9.85
N ASP A 30 -14.54 14.23 8.80
CA ASP A 30 -13.34 13.39 8.89
C ASP A 30 -12.24 13.95 7.98
N PRO A 31 -11.11 14.47 8.52
CA PRO A 31 -10.00 14.98 7.71
C PRO A 31 -9.11 13.87 7.15
N THR A 32 -9.25 12.62 7.61
CA THR A 32 -8.36 11.50 7.24
C THR A 32 -8.33 11.21 5.73
N PRO A 33 -9.45 11.23 4.96
CA PRO A 33 -9.39 11.01 3.51
C PRO A 33 -8.61 12.10 2.76
N ALA A 34 -8.76 13.36 3.16
CA ALA A 34 -8.01 14.47 2.55
C ALA A 34 -6.52 14.35 2.87
N PHE A 35 -6.20 14.10 4.14
CA PHE A 35 -4.83 13.87 4.59
C PHE A 35 -4.17 12.68 3.88
N LEU A 36 -4.88 11.57 3.67
CA LEU A 36 -4.37 10.42 2.92
C LEU A 36 -3.94 10.82 1.50
N VAL A 37 -4.79 11.55 0.77
CA VAL A 37 -4.48 11.95 -0.61
C VAL A 37 -3.28 12.90 -0.64
N GLU A 38 -3.25 13.88 0.27
CA GLU A 38 -2.13 14.81 0.39
C GLU A 38 -0.82 14.07 0.71
N LEU A 39 -0.87 13.09 1.62
CA LEU A 39 0.28 12.30 2.01
C LEU A 39 0.82 11.44 0.86
N LEU A 40 -0.05 10.82 0.07
CA LEU A 40 0.35 10.05 -1.11
C LEU A 40 0.99 10.95 -2.18
N GLN A 41 0.41 12.12 -2.43
CA GLN A 41 0.97 13.10 -3.37
C GLN A 41 2.33 13.63 -2.90
N ALA A 42 2.47 13.93 -1.61
CA ALA A 42 3.74 14.37 -1.03
C ALA A 42 4.80 13.27 -1.16
N THR A 43 4.43 12.01 -0.93
CA THR A 43 5.31 10.86 -1.08
C THR A 43 5.79 10.69 -2.52
N GLU A 44 4.86 10.81 -3.48
CA GLU A 44 5.19 10.76 -4.91
C GLU A 44 6.10 11.92 -5.33
N ALA A 45 5.77 13.15 -4.94
CA ALA A 45 6.51 14.36 -5.31
C ALA A 45 7.97 14.33 -4.82
N HIS A 46 8.19 13.75 -3.65
CA HIS A 46 9.51 13.61 -3.05
C HIS A 46 10.18 12.25 -3.35
N LYS A 47 9.57 11.41 -4.20
CA LYS A 47 10.08 10.07 -4.57
C LYS A 47 10.45 9.22 -3.35
N GLY A 48 9.60 9.25 -2.33
CA GLY A 48 9.83 8.53 -1.08
C GLY A 48 10.93 9.10 -0.18
N ASP A 49 11.42 10.33 -0.42
CA ASP A 49 12.36 10.98 0.49
C ASP A 49 11.67 11.39 1.80
N LEU A 50 12.14 10.80 2.90
CA LEU A 50 11.65 11.04 4.25
C LEU A 50 11.60 12.54 4.56
N TYR A 51 12.62 13.32 4.21
CA TYR A 51 12.69 14.74 4.57
C TYR A 51 11.59 15.60 3.95
N GLY A 52 11.08 15.21 2.78
CA GLY A 52 10.01 15.93 2.10
C GLY A 52 8.61 15.64 2.65
N VAL A 53 8.42 14.44 3.20
CA VAL A 53 7.12 13.97 3.71
C VAL A 53 7.01 14.17 5.22
N TYR A 54 8.14 14.17 5.93
CA TYR A 54 8.21 14.20 7.39
C TYR A 54 7.46 15.39 8.04
N PRO A 55 7.54 16.64 7.55
CA PRO A 55 6.78 17.74 8.15
C PRO A 55 5.27 17.50 8.16
N LEU A 56 4.73 16.99 7.05
CA LEU A 56 3.31 16.68 6.91
C LEU A 56 2.87 15.57 7.86
N LEU A 57 3.70 14.55 8.05
CA LEU A 57 3.42 13.46 9.00
C LEU A 57 3.39 13.97 10.45
N VAL A 58 4.39 14.75 10.85
CA VAL A 58 4.50 15.25 12.23
C VAL A 58 3.36 16.21 12.59
N GLU A 59 2.88 17.00 11.63
CA GLU A 59 1.74 17.91 11.84
C GLU A 59 0.38 17.18 11.97
N ASN A 60 0.29 15.92 11.53
CA ASN A 60 -0.96 15.15 11.44
C ASN A 60 -0.86 13.77 12.11
N LEU A 61 0.00 13.63 13.14
CA LEU A 61 0.19 12.36 13.86
C LEU A 61 -1.10 11.84 14.49
N ASP A 62 -2.02 12.73 14.88
CA ASP A 62 -3.33 12.38 15.43
C ASP A 62 -4.24 11.67 14.40
N LEU A 63 -3.97 11.86 13.11
CA LEU A 63 -4.68 11.19 12.03
C LEU A 63 -4.10 9.81 11.69
N LEU A 64 -2.89 9.48 12.17
CA LEU A 64 -2.25 8.17 11.99
C LEU A 64 -2.77 7.17 13.03
N GLU A 65 -4.05 6.85 12.93
CA GLU A 65 -4.75 5.93 13.83
C GLU A 65 -5.41 4.78 13.05
N ALA A 66 -6.15 3.91 13.75
CA ALA A 66 -6.85 2.79 13.11
C ALA A 66 -7.83 3.23 11.99
N ASN A 67 -8.41 4.43 12.09
CA ASN A 67 -9.24 5.01 11.03
C ASN A 67 -8.46 5.20 9.73
N PHE A 68 -7.20 5.62 9.81
CA PHE A 68 -6.33 5.80 8.63
C PHE A 68 -6.21 4.53 7.81
N ILE A 69 -6.00 3.38 8.48
CA ILE A 69 -5.88 2.08 7.81
C ILE A 69 -7.18 1.71 7.10
N TYR A 70 -8.33 2.00 7.72
CA TYR A 70 -9.64 1.78 7.11
C TYR A 70 -9.83 2.65 5.86
N VAL A 71 -9.56 3.95 5.97
CA VAL A 71 -9.66 4.91 4.85
C VAL A 71 -8.72 4.52 3.72
N LEU A 72 -7.47 4.20 4.03
CA LEU A 72 -6.45 3.74 3.08
C LEU A 72 -6.92 2.50 2.28
N ARG A 73 -7.44 1.47 2.97
CA ARG A 73 -7.91 0.23 2.32
C ARG A 73 -9.12 0.48 1.41
N ASN A 74 -10.08 1.29 1.86
CA ASN A 74 -11.25 1.63 1.06
C ASN A 74 -10.86 2.46 -0.16
N TRP A 75 -10.03 3.49 0.04
CA TRP A 75 -9.50 4.31 -1.04
C TRP A 75 -8.78 3.46 -2.08
N ALA A 76 -7.91 2.54 -1.65
CA ALA A 76 -7.18 1.68 -2.56
C ALA A 76 -8.10 0.72 -3.34
N THR A 77 -9.09 0.12 -2.67
CA THR A 77 -10.06 -0.78 -3.31
C THR A 77 -10.84 -0.07 -4.41
N LEU A 78 -11.29 1.16 -4.15
CA LEU A 78 -12.00 1.97 -5.14
C LEU A 78 -11.08 2.40 -6.27
N THR A 79 -9.92 2.98 -5.93
CA THR A 79 -9.00 3.58 -6.90
C THR A 79 -8.39 2.53 -7.83
N LEU A 80 -7.88 1.41 -7.29
CA LEU A 80 -7.23 0.36 -8.10
C LEU A 80 -8.21 -0.33 -9.07
N SER A 81 -9.51 -0.27 -8.80
CA SER A 81 -10.53 -0.86 -9.68
C SER A 81 -10.83 -0.03 -10.95
N ILE A 82 -10.47 1.26 -10.95
CA ILE A 82 -10.83 2.20 -12.02
C ILE A 82 -9.63 2.76 -12.79
N VAL A 83 -8.42 2.69 -12.23
CA VAL A 83 -7.22 3.22 -12.88
C VAL A 83 -6.58 2.22 -13.86
N SER A 84 -5.71 2.70 -14.75
CA SER A 84 -4.96 1.82 -15.66
C SER A 84 -3.92 0.98 -14.91
N GLN A 85 -3.37 -0.05 -15.56
CA GLN A 85 -2.31 -0.87 -14.96
C GLN A 85 -1.06 -0.06 -14.63
N GLU A 86 -0.68 0.90 -15.49
CA GLU A 86 0.47 1.77 -15.24
C GLU A 86 0.24 2.69 -14.04
N GLU A 87 -0.97 3.21 -13.89
CA GLU A 87 -1.34 4.05 -12.75
C GLU A 87 -1.44 3.23 -11.46
N ALA A 88 -2.03 2.04 -11.52
CA ALA A 88 -2.04 1.10 -10.40
C ALA A 88 -0.62 0.77 -9.94
N LYS A 89 0.31 0.57 -10.88
CA LYS A 89 1.72 0.36 -10.57
C LYS A 89 2.35 1.58 -9.90
N ARG A 90 2.12 2.80 -10.41
CA ARG A 90 2.60 4.03 -9.77
C ARG A 90 2.11 4.16 -8.34
N ILE A 91 0.81 3.93 -8.11
CA ILE A 91 0.21 3.94 -6.77
C ILE A 91 0.87 2.89 -5.88
N ALA A 92 1.10 1.68 -6.37
CA ALA A 92 1.77 0.63 -5.62
C ALA A 92 3.22 1.01 -5.22
N ASP A 93 3.98 1.66 -6.12
CA ASP A 93 5.31 2.18 -5.79
C ASP A 93 5.25 3.21 -4.65
N VAL A 94 4.35 4.21 -4.77
CA VAL A 94 4.15 5.25 -3.76
C VAL A 94 3.75 4.66 -2.41
N LEU A 95 2.90 3.63 -2.39
CA LEU A 95 2.51 2.94 -1.16
C LEU A 95 3.67 2.21 -0.50
N LEU A 96 4.59 1.62 -1.27
CA LEU A 96 5.77 0.97 -0.71
C LEU A 96 6.77 1.97 -0.14
N ASP A 97 6.95 3.12 -0.80
CA ASP A 97 7.75 4.22 -0.28
C ASP A 97 7.15 4.75 1.03
N LEU A 98 5.83 4.95 1.06
CA LEU A 98 5.11 5.38 2.26
C LEU A 98 5.24 4.37 3.39
N ALA A 99 5.15 3.06 3.10
CA ALA A 99 5.32 2.01 4.09
C ALA A 99 6.70 2.09 4.79
N GLY A 100 7.75 2.34 4.01
CA GLY A 100 9.11 2.52 4.55
C GLY A 100 9.23 3.78 5.41
N ILE A 101 8.66 4.89 4.95
CA ILE A 101 8.63 6.17 5.67
C ILE A 101 7.90 6.02 7.01
N ILE A 102 6.67 5.50 7.00
CA ILE A 102 5.83 5.40 8.19
C ILE A 102 6.41 4.42 9.20
N TRP A 103 6.92 3.26 8.75
CA TRP A 103 7.55 2.31 9.67
C TRP A 103 8.80 2.89 10.33
N GLY A 104 9.58 3.69 9.60
CA GLY A 104 10.76 4.38 10.11
C GLY A 104 10.46 5.60 10.97
N LEU A 105 9.20 6.02 11.10
CA LEU A 105 8.81 7.22 11.84
C LEU A 105 8.96 7.01 13.35
N PRO A 106 9.85 7.76 14.04
CA PRO A 106 10.03 7.62 15.48
C PRO A 106 8.91 8.28 16.29
N GLU A 107 8.19 9.24 15.71
CA GLU A 107 7.03 9.90 16.33
C GLU A 107 5.74 9.09 16.16
N GLY A 108 4.77 9.37 17.05
CA GLY A 108 3.46 8.72 17.04
C GLY A 108 3.45 7.36 17.72
N ASP A 109 2.49 6.53 17.33
CA ASP A 109 2.33 5.16 17.83
C ASP A 109 3.02 4.19 16.87
N GLY A 110 4.17 3.66 17.28
CA GLY A 110 4.97 2.75 16.46
C GLY A 110 4.25 1.46 16.08
N ASP A 111 3.32 0.99 16.90
CA ASP A 111 2.54 -0.20 16.58
C ASP A 111 1.48 0.12 15.51
N ILE A 112 0.84 1.29 15.57
CA ILE A 112 -0.08 1.74 14.50
C ILE A 112 0.68 2.03 13.20
N ASN A 113 1.84 2.69 13.28
CA ASN A 113 2.70 2.94 12.13
C ASN A 113 3.05 1.63 11.40
N LEU A 114 3.38 0.58 12.16
CA LEU A 114 3.63 -0.74 11.61
C LEU A 114 2.39 -1.34 10.91
N GLU A 115 1.20 -1.20 11.49
CA GLU A 115 -0.03 -1.68 10.85
C GLU A 115 -0.37 -0.91 9.56
N ILE A 116 -0.10 0.40 9.51
CA ILE A 116 -0.25 1.20 8.29
C ILE A 116 0.74 0.72 7.22
N ALA A 117 2.00 0.48 7.57
CA ALA A 117 3.01 -0.05 6.65
C ALA A 117 2.64 -1.45 6.11
N ILE A 118 2.11 -2.33 6.97
CA ILE A 118 1.56 -3.64 6.57
C ILE A 118 0.42 -3.44 5.57
N ALA A 119 -0.54 -2.54 5.86
CA ALA A 119 -1.66 -2.27 4.97
C ALA A 119 -1.20 -1.76 3.60
N CYS A 120 -0.23 -0.85 3.55
CA CYS A 120 0.36 -0.37 2.30
C CYS A 120 0.98 -1.51 1.48
N CYS A 121 1.74 -2.41 2.12
CA CYS A 121 2.34 -3.56 1.47
C CYS A 121 1.28 -4.57 0.98
N GLU A 122 0.24 -4.84 1.77
CA GLU A 122 -0.87 -5.72 1.37
C GLU A 122 -1.64 -5.15 0.16
N ILE A 123 -1.79 -3.83 0.08
CA ILE A 123 -2.38 -3.16 -1.09
C ILE A 123 -1.47 -3.29 -2.31
N ALA A 124 -0.16 -3.06 -2.16
CA ALA A 124 0.79 -3.18 -3.26
C ALA A 124 0.82 -4.61 -3.87
N LEU A 125 0.59 -5.65 -3.06
CA LEU A 125 0.45 -7.04 -3.54
C LEU A 125 -0.80 -7.31 -4.39
N GLN A 126 -1.77 -6.40 -4.45
CA GLN A 126 -2.89 -6.51 -5.39
C GLN A 126 -2.47 -6.14 -6.82
N VAL A 127 -1.39 -5.37 -6.95
CA VAL A 127 -0.84 -4.90 -8.23
C VAL A 127 0.38 -5.73 -8.62
N TYR A 128 1.28 -5.95 -7.67
CA TYR A 128 2.47 -6.76 -7.87
C TYR A 128 2.16 -8.23 -7.70
N THR A 129 2.37 -9.00 -8.77
CA THR A 129 2.27 -10.45 -8.80
C THR A 129 3.60 -11.06 -9.25
N CYS A 130 3.77 -12.35 -8.98
CA CYS A 130 4.95 -13.10 -9.39
C CYS A 130 5.15 -13.07 -10.92
N GLU A 131 4.06 -13.01 -11.69
CA GLU A 131 4.08 -13.06 -13.16
C GLU A 131 4.40 -11.70 -13.80
N ASN A 132 3.88 -10.60 -13.25
CA ASN A 132 4.02 -9.28 -13.87
C ASN A 132 5.27 -8.52 -13.40
N HIS A 133 5.64 -8.68 -12.12
CA HIS A 133 6.66 -7.90 -11.44
C HIS A 133 7.34 -8.76 -10.35
N PRO A 134 8.02 -9.86 -10.73
CA PRO A 134 8.53 -10.85 -9.78
C PRO A 134 9.45 -10.27 -8.71
N ASN A 135 10.30 -9.31 -9.08
CA ASN A 135 11.25 -8.69 -8.15
C ASN A 135 10.51 -7.82 -7.12
N GLN A 136 9.60 -6.95 -7.57
CA GLN A 136 8.79 -6.12 -6.66
C GLN A 136 7.95 -7.00 -5.75
N TRP A 137 7.27 -8.00 -6.31
CA TRP A 137 6.46 -8.96 -5.55
C TRP A 137 7.27 -9.64 -4.43
N ALA A 138 8.49 -10.07 -4.71
CA ALA A 138 9.38 -10.66 -3.72
C ALA A 138 9.84 -9.64 -2.66
N THR A 139 10.15 -8.40 -3.05
CA THR A 139 10.45 -7.31 -2.11
C THR A 139 9.28 -7.01 -1.18
N VAL A 140 8.04 -6.93 -1.69
CA VAL A 140 6.86 -6.69 -0.85
C VAL A 140 6.65 -7.83 0.15
N HIS A 141 6.85 -9.08 -0.29
CA HIS A 141 6.81 -10.22 0.60
C HIS A 141 7.91 -10.20 1.66
N GLN A 142 9.12 -9.76 1.32
CA GLN A 142 10.18 -9.56 2.32
C GLN A 142 9.79 -8.51 3.36
N ASN A 143 9.22 -7.38 2.94
CA ASN A 143 8.79 -6.31 3.85
C ASN A 143 7.70 -6.78 4.80
N LEU A 144 6.68 -7.49 4.28
CA LEU A 144 5.63 -8.09 5.10
C LEU A 144 6.19 -9.13 6.08
N ALA A 145 7.14 -9.93 5.64
CA ALA A 145 7.76 -10.93 6.51
C ALA A 145 8.49 -10.29 7.70
N LEU A 146 9.26 -9.22 7.44
CA LEU A 146 9.91 -8.45 8.49
C LEU A 146 8.87 -7.78 9.41
N ALA A 147 7.85 -7.13 8.84
CA ALA A 147 6.82 -6.43 9.61
C ALA A 147 6.06 -7.38 10.54
N TYR A 148 5.64 -8.55 10.05
CA TYR A 148 4.98 -9.56 10.89
C TYR A 148 5.92 -10.19 11.93
N SER A 149 7.24 -10.21 11.69
CA SER A 149 8.21 -10.70 12.68
C SER A 149 8.43 -9.73 13.85
N THR A 150 8.25 -8.42 13.62
CA THR A 150 8.39 -7.37 14.65
C THR A 150 7.06 -6.99 15.29
N ARG A 151 5.93 -7.38 14.69
CA ARG A 151 4.58 -7.05 15.13
C ARG A 151 4.26 -7.58 16.54
N THR A 152 3.97 -6.67 17.45
CA THR A 152 3.60 -6.92 18.85
C THR A 152 2.11 -7.21 19.01
N HIS A 153 1.26 -6.57 18.19
CA HIS A 153 -0.19 -6.77 18.19
C HIS A 153 -0.60 -8.18 17.73
N GLY A 154 -1.73 -8.68 18.27
CA GLY A 154 -2.30 -9.97 17.90
C GLY A 154 -1.62 -11.18 18.57
N ASN A 155 -1.82 -12.37 18.00
CA ASN A 155 -1.23 -13.59 18.52
C ASN A 155 0.18 -13.80 17.93
N GLY A 156 1.20 -13.88 18.79
CA GLY A 156 2.59 -14.04 18.35
C GLY A 156 2.86 -15.29 17.50
N VAL A 157 2.12 -16.38 17.71
CA VAL A 157 2.21 -17.59 16.87
C VAL A 157 1.68 -17.32 15.47
N ASP A 158 0.55 -16.62 15.36
CA ASP A 158 -0.02 -16.25 14.06
C ASP A 158 0.87 -15.26 13.31
N ASN A 159 1.42 -14.27 14.02
CA ASN A 159 2.38 -13.31 13.45
C ASN A 159 3.61 -14.05 12.91
N THR A 160 4.18 -14.96 13.70
CA THR A 160 5.32 -15.80 13.29
C THR A 160 4.97 -16.62 12.06
N ARG A 161 3.80 -17.26 12.05
CA ARG A 161 3.33 -18.06 10.90
C ARG A 161 3.17 -17.21 9.63
N ARG A 162 2.61 -15.99 9.74
CA ARG A 162 2.48 -15.04 8.62
C ARG A 162 3.85 -14.60 8.11
N ALA A 163 4.78 -14.28 9.01
CA ALA A 163 6.14 -13.92 8.65
C ALA A 163 6.82 -15.03 7.82
N TYR A 164 6.77 -16.28 8.31
CA TYR A 164 7.31 -17.43 7.57
C TYR A 164 6.64 -17.63 6.20
N ALA A 165 5.31 -17.48 6.12
CA ALA A 165 4.60 -17.61 4.86
C ALA A 165 5.08 -16.58 3.82
N HIS A 166 5.29 -15.33 4.24
CA HIS A 166 5.80 -14.27 3.35
C HIS A 166 7.27 -14.47 3.00
N TYR A 167 8.13 -14.89 3.92
CA TYR A 167 9.50 -15.26 3.60
C TYR A 167 9.56 -16.37 2.54
N TYR A 168 8.70 -17.38 2.66
CA TYR A 168 8.62 -18.46 1.68
C TYR A 168 8.23 -17.96 0.29
N GLN A 169 7.33 -16.96 0.19
CA GLN A 169 7.01 -16.35 -1.10
C GLN A 169 8.22 -15.63 -1.70
N ALA A 170 8.92 -14.79 -0.93
CA ALA A 170 10.09 -14.05 -1.41
C ALA A 170 11.23 -14.96 -1.92
N GLN A 171 11.44 -16.12 -1.28
CA GLN A 171 12.47 -17.10 -1.67
C GLN A 171 12.24 -17.75 -3.05
N GLN A 172 11.02 -17.69 -3.60
CA GLN A 172 10.76 -18.23 -4.93
C GLN A 172 11.48 -17.43 -6.02
N ILE A 173 11.76 -16.15 -5.77
CA ILE A 173 12.41 -15.23 -6.73
C ILE A 173 13.83 -14.92 -6.28
N PHE A 174 13.99 -14.50 -5.03
CA PHE A 174 15.30 -14.27 -4.45
C PHE A 174 15.89 -15.62 -4.13
N THR A 175 16.83 -16.07 -4.96
CA THR A 175 17.68 -17.22 -4.67
C THR A 175 19.10 -16.72 -4.42
N TRP A 176 19.90 -17.49 -3.69
CA TRP A 176 21.33 -17.17 -3.52
C TRP A 176 22.06 -16.92 -4.85
N GLN A 177 21.64 -17.56 -5.94
CA GLN A 177 22.29 -17.46 -7.25
C GLN A 177 21.90 -16.18 -8.02
N THR A 178 20.67 -15.71 -7.84
CA THR A 178 20.14 -14.53 -8.56
C THR A 178 20.21 -13.24 -7.74
N PHE A 179 20.10 -13.33 -6.41
CA PHE A 179 20.02 -12.19 -5.49
C PHE A 179 20.75 -12.49 -4.17
N PRO A 180 22.10 -12.53 -4.18
CA PRO A 180 22.88 -13.02 -3.04
C PRO A 180 22.77 -12.16 -1.78
N GLN A 181 22.45 -10.86 -1.92
CA GLN A 181 22.33 -9.94 -0.80
C GLN A 181 20.93 -10.02 -0.18
N GLU A 182 19.89 -10.01 -1.01
CA GLU A 182 18.49 -10.13 -0.61
C GLU A 182 18.24 -11.51 0.03
N TRP A 183 18.85 -12.57 -0.52
CA TRP A 183 18.81 -13.92 0.05
C TRP A 183 19.33 -14.00 1.49
N ARG A 184 20.35 -13.21 1.86
CA ARG A 184 20.93 -13.21 3.21
C ARG A 184 20.02 -12.60 4.26
N LEU A 185 19.11 -11.73 3.85
CA LEU A 185 18.16 -11.08 4.75
C LEU A 185 16.95 -11.98 5.06
N ILE A 186 16.83 -13.14 4.40
CA ILE A 186 15.75 -14.10 4.63
C ILE A 186 16.19 -15.12 5.71
N PRO A 187 15.38 -15.38 6.75
CA PRO A 187 15.63 -16.45 7.71
C PRO A 187 15.55 -17.84 7.04
N HIS A 188 16.61 -18.63 7.19
CA HIS A 188 16.67 -20.00 6.67
C HIS A 188 16.54 -21.00 7.81
N ILE A 189 15.65 -21.99 7.66
CA ILE A 189 15.63 -23.15 8.55
C ILE A 189 16.73 -24.10 8.04
N SER A 190 17.86 -24.14 8.75
CA SER A 190 18.85 -25.19 8.52
C SER A 190 18.31 -26.49 9.09
N PHE A 191 17.85 -27.38 8.22
CA PHE A 191 17.66 -28.77 8.60
C PHE A 191 19.05 -29.40 8.74
N ILE A 192 19.45 -29.66 9.98
CA ILE A 192 20.61 -30.50 10.33
C ILE A 192 20.18 -31.96 10.25
#